data_AF-A0A8J7TZ40-F1
#
_entry.id   AF-A0A8J7TZ40-F1
#
_cell.length_a   1.000
_cell.length_b   1.000
_cell.length_c   1.000
_cell.angle_alpha   90.00
_cell.angle_beta   90.00
_cell.angle_gamma   90.00
#
_symmetry.space_group_name_H-M   'P 1'
#
loop_
_entity.id
_entity.type
_entity.pdbx_description
1 polymer ?
#
loop_
_entity_poly.entity_id
_entity_poly.type
_entity_poly.pdbx_seq_one_letter_code
_entity_poly.pdbx_strand_id
1 'polypeptide(L)' 'MPTITAIFENGVFRPLEPVALPEHTRVEFEPKVQPAPDVPAVPTGLARVYDVLSRRYKSGHPDTAERHNEHQP' A
#
# COMPACT_ATOMS: atom_id res chain seq x y z
N MET A 1 24.61 0.92 21.98
CA MET A 1 24.08 -0.33 21.40
C MET A 1 23.39 0.00 20.08
N PRO A 2 23.50 -0.85 19.05
CA PRO A 2 22.83 -0.61 17.78
C PRO A 2 21.31 -0.70 17.95
N THR A 3 20.57 0.24 17.36
CA THR A 3 19.12 0.22 17.31
C THR A 3 18.67 -0.73 16.20
N ILE A 4 17.80 -1.69 16.51
CA ILE A 4 17.24 -2.60 15.51
C ILE A 4 16.02 -1.93 14.88
N THR A 5 16.07 -1.69 13.57
CA THR A 5 14.92 -1.18 12.81
C THR A 5 14.06 -2.34 12.34
N ALA A 6 12.75 -2.26 12.59
CA ALA A 6 11.81 -3.32 12.26
C ALA A 6 10.47 -2.75 11.79
N ILE A 7 9.74 -3.51 10.99
CA ILE A 7 8.33 -3.25 10.64
C ILE A 7 7.45 -4.09 11.55
N PHE A 8 6.42 -3.48 12.13
CA PHE A 8 5.37 -4.19 12.84
C PHE A 8 4.25 -4.57 11.87
N GLU A 9 4.05 -5.87 11.66
CA GLU A 9 3.04 -6.39 10.74
C GLU A 9 2.40 -7.66 11.31
N ASN A 10 1.06 -7.70 11.34
CA ASN A 10 0.28 -8.85 11.82
C ASN A 10 0.70 -9.34 13.23
N GLY A 11 1.04 -8.42 14.14
CA GLY A 11 1.44 -8.76 15.51
C GLY A 11 2.92 -9.15 15.67
N VAL A 12 3.73 -9.07 14.61
CA VAL A 12 5.13 -9.50 14.60
C VAL A 12 6.04 -8.33 14.23
N PHE A 13 7.14 -8.15 14.97
CA PHE A 13 8.23 -7.24 14.60
C PHE A 13 9.21 -7.95 13.67
N ARG A 14 9.35 -7.45 12.45
CA ARG A 14 10.23 -8.00 11.41
C ARG A 14 11.44 -7.07 11.23
N PRO A 15 12.65 -7.46 11.67
CA PRO A 15 13.85 -6.67 11.44
C PRO A 15 14.08 -6.43 9.95
N LEU A 16 14.51 -5.22 9.59
CA LEU A 16 14.90 -4.90 8.22
C LEU A 16 16.28 -5.45 7.86
N GLU A 17 17.12 -5.67 8.87
CA GLU A 17 18.48 -6.17 8.75
C GLU A 17 18.68 -7.39 9.66
N PRO A 18 19.60 -8.32 9.32
CA PRO A 18 19.94 -9.44 10.19
C PRO A 18 20.39 -8.97 11.57
N VAL A 19 19.82 -9.57 12.61
CA VAL A 19 20.18 -9.29 14.00
C VAL A 19 21.18 -10.32 14.49
N ALA A 20 22.40 -9.89 14.79
CA ALA A 20 23.45 -10.75 15.32
C ALA A 20 23.35 -10.85 16.85
N LEU A 21 22.46 -11.71 17.35
CA LEU A 21 22.35 -12.06 18.77
C LEU A 21 22.52 -13.58 18.95
N PRO A 22 23.11 -14.05 20.06
CA PRO A 22 23.17 -15.47 20.38
C PRO A 22 21.77 -16.09 20.47
N GLU A 23 21.67 -17.37 20.13
CA GLU A 23 20.44 -18.13 20.32
C GLU A 23 19.99 -18.10 21.80
N HIS A 24 18.67 -18.14 22.03
CA HIS A 24 18.05 -18.07 23.36
C HIS A 24 18.36 -16.80 24.18
N THR A 25 18.79 -15.70 23.54
CA THR A 25 18.96 -14.42 24.21
C THR A 25 17.61 -13.81 24.56
N ARG A 26 17.38 -13.52 25.85
CA ARG A 26 16.23 -12.72 26.29
C ARG A 26 16.51 -11.25 26.01
N VAL A 27 15.59 -10.58 25.33
CA VAL A 27 15.69 -9.16 24.99
C VAL A 27 14.53 -8.38 25.59
N GLU A 28 14.79 -7.14 25.99
CA GLU A 28 13.78 -6.14 26.30
C GLU A 28 13.65 -5.21 25.09
N PHE A 29 12.42 -4.85 24.74
CA PHE A 29 12.15 -4.06 23.54
C PHE A 29 11.16 -2.94 23.87
N GLU A 30 11.53 -1.72 23.49
CA GLU A 30 10.67 -0.53 23.60
C GLU A 30 10.38 0.00 22.18
N PRO A 31 9.17 -0.20 21.65
CA PRO A 31 8.82 0.31 20.33
C PRO A 31 8.76 1.85 20.35
N LYS A 32 9.58 2.48 19.51
CA LYS A 32 9.46 3.90 19.18
C LYS A 32 8.80 4.02 17.82
N VAL A 33 7.57 4.52 17.79
CA VAL A 33 6.85 4.77 16.53
C VAL A 33 7.59 5.87 15.78
N GLN A 34 8.23 5.50 14.68
CA GLN A 34 8.79 6.47 13.75
C GLN A 34 7.73 6.83 12.71
N PRO A 35 7.69 8.09 12.24
CA PRO A 35 6.86 8.42 11.10
C PRO A 35 7.24 7.48 9.96
N ALA A 36 6.24 6.87 9.32
CA ALA A 36 6.49 6.10 8.12
C ALA A 36 7.24 7.02 7.13
N PRO A 37 8.27 6.52 6.42
CA PRO A 37 8.74 7.27 5.26
C PRO A 37 7.51 7.56 4.42
N ASP A 38 7.38 8.79 3.90
CA ASP A 38 6.30 9.15 2.99
C ASP A 38 6.30 8.13 1.85
N VAL A 39 5.50 7.07 2.00
CA VAL A 39 5.24 6.13 0.93
C VAL A 39 4.51 7.01 -0.07
N PRO A 40 5.08 7.28 -1.26
CA PRO A 40 4.41 8.13 -2.21
C PRO A 40 3.04 7.51 -2.45
N ALA A 41 2.00 8.24 -2.04
CA ALA A 41 0.63 7.88 -2.30
C ALA A 41 0.56 7.49 -3.78
N VAL A 42 0.05 6.29 -4.07
CA VAL A 42 -0.18 5.65 -5.38
C VAL A 42 0.57 6.34 -6.52
N PRO A 43 1.55 5.68 -7.20
CA PRO A 43 2.35 6.28 -8.26
C PRO A 43 1.48 7.22 -9.09
N THR A 44 1.85 8.50 -9.18
CA THR A 44 0.97 9.58 -9.68
C THR A 44 0.27 9.24 -10.99
N GLY A 45 0.86 8.38 -11.82
CA GLY A 45 0.24 7.76 -13.00
C GLY A 45 -0.94 6.83 -12.69
N LEU A 46 -0.79 5.86 -11.78
CA LEU A 46 -1.86 4.93 -11.38
C LEU A 46 -3.03 5.64 -10.71
N ALA A 47 -2.76 6.65 -9.86
CA ALA A 47 -3.83 7.45 -9.26
C ALA A 47 -4.68 8.16 -10.32
N ARG A 48 -4.04 8.70 -11.37
CA ARG A 48 -4.73 9.31 -12.52
C ARG A 48 -5.51 8.29 -13.34
N VAL A 49 -4.97 7.09 -13.56
CA VAL A 49 -5.67 6.00 -14.25
C VAL A 49 -6.93 5.62 -13.47
N TYR A 50 -6.83 5.42 -12.15
CA TYR A 50 -7.99 5.08 -11.32
C TYR A 50 -9.03 6.21 -11.25
N ASP A 51 -8.63 7.47 -11.27
CA ASP A 51 -9.56 8.60 -11.35
C ASP A 51 -10.36 8.57 -12.66
N VAL A 52 -9.68 8.39 -13.80
CA VAL A 52 -10.33 8.31 -15.12
C VAL A 52 -11.29 7.13 -15.20
N LEU A 53 -10.90 5.95 -14.71
CA LEU A 53 -11.76 4.76 -14.70
C LEU A 53 -12.95 4.93 -13.75
N SER A 54 -12.74 5.56 -12.59
CA SER A 54 -13.79 5.82 -11.60
C SER A 54 -14.88 6.76 -12.12
N ARG A 55 -14.56 7.68 -13.04
CA ARG A 55 -15.54 8.61 -13.63
C ARG A 55 -16.65 7.86 -14.38
N ARG A 56 -16.31 6.79 -15.11
CA ARG A 56 -17.31 5.94 -15.81
C ARG A 56 -18.13 5.10 -14.83
N TYR A 57 -17.50 4.60 -13.77
CA TYR A 57 -18.22 3.83 -12.74
C TYR A 57 -19.23 4.70 -11.98
N LYS A 58 -18.84 5.93 -11.60
CA LYS A 58 -19.68 6.86 -10.84
C LYS A 58 -20.78 7.54 -11.66
N SER A 59 -20.65 7.59 -12.99
CA SER A 59 -21.69 8.20 -13.83
C SER A 59 -22.97 7.37 -13.88
N GLY A 60 -22.97 6.12 -13.39
CA GLY A 60 -24.16 5.29 -13.32
C GLY A 60 -24.77 4.95 -14.68
N HIS A 61 -23.98 5.00 -15.76
CA HIS A 61 -24.39 4.56 -17.09
C HIS A 61 -23.90 3.12 -17.28
N PRO A 62 -24.73 2.10 -16.98
CA PRO A 62 -24.36 0.73 -17.27
C PRO A 62 -24.38 0.56 -18.79
N ASP A 63 -23.26 0.08 -19.31
CA ASP A 63 -23.10 -0.37 -20.69
C ASP A 63 -23.22 0.69 -21.81
N THR A 64 -22.13 1.43 -22.03
CA THR A 64 -21.94 2.26 -23.22
C THR A 64 -21.84 1.48 -24.54
N ALA A 65 -21.67 0.15 -24.51
CA ALA A 65 -21.54 -0.65 -25.74
C ALA A 65 -22.92 -0.95 -26.36
N GLU A 66 -23.98 -1.05 -25.55
CA GLU A 66 -25.35 -1.30 -26.03
C GLU A 66 -25.88 -0.15 -26.91
N ARG A 67 -25.48 1.09 -26.61
CA ARG A 67 -25.86 2.31 -27.36
C ARG A 67 -25.11 2.52 -28.68
N HIS A 68 -24.13 1.67 -28.98
CA HIS A 68 -23.31 1.80 -30.19
C HIS A 68 -24.11 1.50 -31.49
N ASN A 69 -25.18 0.69 -31.39
CA ASN A 69 -25.99 0.29 -32.54
C ASN A 69 -27.20 1.21 -32.80
N GLU A 70 -27.48 2.18 -31.91
CA GLU A 70 -28.65 3.07 -32.02
C GLU A 70 -28.51 4.16 -33.11
N HIS A 71 -27.28 4.42 -33.57
CA HIS A 71 -26.97 5.51 -34.51
C HIS A 71 -26.17 5.07 -35.73
N GLN A 72 -26.09 3.77 -36.03
CA GLN A 72 -25.50 3.30 -37.27
C GLN A 72 -26.57 3.20 -38.36
N PRO A 73 -26.41 3.89 -39.51
CA PRO A 73 -27.24 3.66 -40.69
C PRO A 73 -27.00 2.27 -41.30
#